data_AF-A0A6B2DNR7-F1
#
_entry.id   AF-A0A6B2DNR7-F1
#
_cell.length_a   1.000
_cell.length_b   1.000
_cell.length_c   1.000
_cell.angle_alpha   90.00
_cell.angle_beta   90.00
_cell.angle_gamma   90.00
#
_symmetry.space_group_name_H-M   'P 1'
#
loop_
_entity.id
_entity.type
_entity.pdbx_description
1 polymer ?
#
loop_
_entity_poly.entity_id
_entity_poly.type
_entity_poly.pdbx_seq_one_letter_code
_entity_poly.pdbx_strand_id
1 'polypeptide(L)'
;MWGSRAQRILQRRTNQSVAEYEVLNALEQSWGGLCTHVREGWNIGKPCYGYKAKTFRHPNPAKAAKGLTKTRLEPDGPCGQTVTQIASWAYYDHLGRDAIANLLNLDLEKHRPPVPPGAVRARGVWSRSSVYDILRNPKYTGYQVYNRRATRSRRGKVNDPVKWVWSLEPAHEPLIPKWMYDELAARRQAKKGSRTGGERNVHPQTKRTYLFRGMVFCSCGRRMIGVPRHGRSYYLCRPSNTNRGRPDKYLGHEKALYFREDALLDAVSRFFADRVFGSDRRTILESELAGVDDQAARDREAEVQRLGKALGDLAKRQDSILQQAADGDPDDPFTKALRGRYNDLEKQRTELASALAELRQSGAAGPDGPTAADVGLIDALPYLALNLATAPEDLLRTLFEVTQLTIRIDAHGDRATLEITLPEDQLPEVSGAAERITEEMLSQGTPSGRPCEVAVRAPGEIPAAITPIALSDGLLIQVDVRLVMERRPRRSAR
;
A
#
# COMPACT_ATOMS: atom_id res chain seq x y z
N MET A 1 -58.58 -16.36 13.12
CA MET A 1 -58.21 -15.24 14.00
C MET A 1 -56.75 -14.89 13.70
N TRP A 2 -56.48 -13.92 12.83
CA TRP A 2 -55.11 -13.51 12.50
C TRP A 2 -54.65 -12.50 13.56
N GLY A 3 -53.49 -12.75 14.19
CA GLY A 3 -52.93 -11.90 15.25
C GLY A 3 -52.74 -10.44 14.82
N SER A 4 -52.57 -9.56 15.81
CA SER A 4 -52.43 -8.11 15.59
C SER A 4 -51.32 -7.77 14.58
N ARG A 5 -51.40 -6.61 13.92
CA ARG A 5 -50.35 -6.16 12.98
C ARG A 5 -48.96 -6.14 13.63
N ALA A 6 -48.87 -5.76 14.91
CA ALA A 6 -47.65 -5.78 15.68
C ALA A 6 -47.09 -7.20 15.85
N GLN A 7 -47.95 -8.18 16.18
CA GLN A 7 -47.57 -9.59 16.31
C GLN A 7 -47.04 -10.17 15.00
N ARG A 8 -47.64 -9.81 13.85
CA ARG A 8 -47.15 -10.22 12.52
C ARG A 8 -45.78 -9.63 12.18
N ILE A 9 -45.54 -8.36 12.54
CA ILE A 9 -44.23 -7.72 12.32
C ILE A 9 -43.15 -8.36 13.21
N LEU A 10 -43.47 -8.63 14.47
CA LEU A 10 -42.58 -9.32 15.40
C LEU A 10 -42.23 -10.72 14.88
N GLN A 11 -43.23 -11.52 14.52
CA GLN A 11 -43.02 -12.86 13.98
C GLN A 11 -42.13 -12.84 12.72
N ARG A 12 -42.35 -11.88 11.82
CA ARG A 12 -41.52 -11.73 10.61
C ARG A 12 -40.06 -11.44 10.95
N ARG A 13 -39.80 -10.52 11.90
CA ARG A 13 -38.42 -10.18 12.31
C ARG A 13 -37.74 -11.35 13.00
N THR A 14 -38.44 -12.07 13.88
CA THR A 14 -37.92 -13.28 14.52
C THR A 14 -37.55 -14.34 13.48
N ASN A 15 -38.44 -14.61 12.51
CA ASN A 15 -38.16 -15.57 11.45
C ASN A 15 -36.97 -15.12 10.57
N GLN A 16 -36.85 -13.81 10.29
CA GLN A 16 -35.71 -13.27 9.56
C GLN A 16 -34.41 -13.47 10.35
N SER A 17 -34.39 -13.16 11.64
CA SER A 17 -33.20 -13.33 12.49
C SER A 17 -32.78 -14.80 12.60
N VAL A 18 -33.75 -15.72 12.71
CA VAL A 18 -33.47 -17.17 12.71
C VAL A 18 -32.88 -17.61 11.36
N ALA A 19 -33.46 -17.16 10.24
CA ALA A 19 -32.93 -17.49 8.92
C ALA A 19 -31.52 -16.93 8.69
N GLU A 20 -31.25 -15.69 9.13
CA GLU A 20 -29.91 -15.09 9.07
C GLU A 20 -28.91 -15.88 9.91
N TYR A 21 -29.29 -16.29 11.12
CA TYR A 21 -28.48 -17.15 11.98
C TYR A 21 -28.19 -18.50 11.32
N GLU A 22 -29.20 -19.19 10.77
CA GLU A 22 -29.03 -20.49 10.11
C GLU A 22 -28.07 -20.40 8.92
N VAL A 23 -28.17 -19.32 8.13
CA VAL A 23 -27.24 -19.06 7.02
C VAL A 23 -25.81 -18.87 7.52
N LEU A 24 -25.61 -18.05 8.57
CA LEU A 24 -24.29 -17.81 9.14
C LEU A 24 -23.70 -19.09 9.75
N ASN A 25 -24.49 -19.82 10.54
CA ASN A 25 -24.08 -21.08 11.14
C ASN A 25 -23.72 -22.13 10.07
N ALA A 26 -24.52 -22.25 9.01
CA ALA A 26 -24.21 -23.16 7.89
C ALA A 26 -22.91 -22.77 7.17
N LEU A 27 -22.65 -21.48 6.98
CA LEU A 27 -21.41 -20.99 6.40
C LEU A 27 -20.20 -21.28 7.30
N GLU A 28 -20.33 -21.10 8.61
CA GLU A 28 -19.28 -21.41 9.60
C GLU A 28 -18.98 -22.90 9.67
N GLN A 29 -20.02 -23.74 9.76
CA GLN A 29 -19.86 -25.20 9.74
C GLN A 29 -19.24 -25.70 8.43
N SER A 30 -19.67 -25.14 7.29
CA SER A 30 -19.06 -25.45 5.99
C SER A 30 -17.60 -25.02 5.95
N TRP A 31 -17.26 -23.84 6.47
CA TRP A 31 -15.88 -23.37 6.53
C TRP A 31 -15.02 -24.27 7.43
N GLY A 32 -15.52 -24.61 8.62
CA GLY A 32 -14.86 -25.55 9.54
C GLY A 32 -14.62 -26.91 8.89
N GLY A 33 -15.62 -27.46 8.19
CA GLY A 33 -15.51 -28.70 7.45
C GLY A 33 -14.46 -28.66 6.33
N LEU A 34 -14.37 -27.56 5.58
CA LEU A 34 -13.33 -27.37 4.55
C LEU A 34 -11.93 -27.29 5.17
N CYS A 35 -11.79 -26.61 6.31
CA CYS A 35 -10.54 -26.56 7.05
C CYS A 35 -10.12 -27.95 7.55
N THR A 36 -11.05 -28.74 8.09
CA THR A 36 -10.79 -30.12 8.51
C THR A 36 -10.38 -31.00 7.33
N HIS A 37 -11.07 -30.91 6.19
CA HIS A 37 -10.70 -31.64 4.99
C HIS A 37 -9.26 -31.34 4.52
N VAL A 38 -8.84 -30.09 4.62
CA VAL A 38 -7.47 -29.69 4.23
C VAL A 38 -6.45 -30.19 5.25
N ARG A 39 -6.76 -30.11 6.55
CA ARG A 39 -5.90 -30.65 7.61
C ARG A 39 -5.63 -32.15 7.42
N GLU A 40 -6.65 -32.91 7.01
CA GLU A 40 -6.58 -34.34 6.65
C GLU A 40 -5.92 -34.63 5.27
N GLY A 41 -5.53 -33.59 4.52
CA GLY A 41 -4.86 -33.74 3.23
C GLY A 41 -5.78 -34.00 2.02
N TRP A 42 -7.09 -33.80 2.15
CA TRP A 42 -8.01 -33.95 1.01
C TRP A 42 -7.95 -32.73 0.08
N ASN A 43 -8.04 -32.99 -1.22
CA ASN A 43 -8.09 -31.93 -2.22
C ASN A 43 -9.46 -31.24 -2.25
N ILE A 44 -9.44 -29.92 -2.33
CA ILE A 44 -10.63 -29.08 -2.49
C ILE A 44 -10.57 -28.38 -3.85
N GLY A 45 -11.63 -28.55 -4.63
CA GLY A 45 -11.79 -27.94 -5.95
C GLY A 45 -10.95 -28.59 -7.05
N LYS A 46 -10.79 -27.87 -8.16
CA LYS A 46 -10.00 -28.33 -9.32
C LYS A 46 -8.53 -28.55 -8.93
N PRO A 47 -7.92 -29.70 -9.27
CA PRO A 47 -6.48 -29.91 -9.12
C PRO A 47 -5.67 -28.77 -9.74
N CYS A 48 -4.58 -28.36 -9.07
CA CYS A 48 -3.66 -27.41 -9.68
C CYS A 48 -2.88 -28.08 -10.81
N TYR A 49 -2.38 -27.27 -11.75
CA TYR A 49 -1.60 -27.74 -12.89
C TYR A 49 -0.46 -28.68 -12.45
N GLY A 50 -0.14 -29.71 -13.23
CA GLY A 50 0.85 -30.72 -12.87
C GLY A 50 0.37 -31.80 -11.90
N TYR A 51 -0.83 -31.68 -11.35
CA TYR A 51 -1.49 -32.72 -10.58
C TYR A 51 -2.85 -33.11 -11.18
N LYS A 52 -3.23 -34.38 -10.99
CA LYS A 52 -4.57 -34.92 -11.26
C LYS A 52 -5.22 -35.40 -9.97
N ALA A 53 -6.53 -35.62 -10.01
CA ALA A 53 -7.29 -36.08 -8.86
C ALA A 53 -7.25 -37.60 -8.77
N LYS A 54 -6.65 -38.13 -7.70
CA LYS A 54 -6.74 -39.55 -7.32
C LYS A 54 -7.97 -39.74 -6.44
N THR A 55 -8.94 -40.52 -6.93
CA THR A 55 -10.21 -40.74 -6.25
C THR A 55 -10.09 -41.87 -5.23
N PHE A 56 -10.60 -41.63 -4.03
CA PHE A 56 -10.67 -42.58 -2.93
C PHE A 56 -12.13 -42.76 -2.49
N ARG A 57 -12.46 -43.97 -2.03
CA ARG A 57 -13.72 -44.23 -1.32
C ARG A 57 -13.81 -43.31 -0.10
N HIS A 58 -14.99 -42.75 0.16
CA HIS A 58 -15.15 -41.82 1.29
C HIS A 58 -14.86 -42.54 2.63
N PRO A 59 -14.10 -41.94 3.57
CA PRO A 59 -13.73 -42.59 4.82
C PRO A 59 -14.93 -42.90 5.74
N ASN A 60 -15.94 -42.02 5.76
CA ASN A 60 -17.21 -42.29 6.43
C ASN A 60 -18.02 -43.38 5.67
N PRO A 61 -18.34 -44.53 6.30
CA PRO A 61 -19.05 -45.64 5.67
C PRO A 61 -20.43 -45.28 5.11
N ALA A 62 -21.20 -44.43 5.81
CA ALA A 62 -22.53 -44.01 5.36
C ALA A 62 -22.46 -43.15 4.08
N LYS A 63 -21.44 -42.30 3.97
CA LYS A 63 -21.20 -41.51 2.74
C LYS A 63 -20.65 -42.38 1.61
N ALA A 64 -19.81 -43.35 1.94
CA ALA A 64 -19.30 -44.31 0.96
C ALA A 64 -20.39 -45.22 0.38
N ALA A 65 -21.36 -45.64 1.21
CA ALA A 65 -22.52 -46.41 0.76
C ALA A 65 -23.39 -45.62 -0.23
N LYS A 66 -23.44 -44.29 -0.09
CA LYS A 66 -24.09 -43.38 -1.04
C LYS A 66 -23.25 -43.10 -2.31
N GLY A 67 -22.13 -43.81 -2.51
CA GLY A 67 -21.25 -43.64 -3.67
C GLY A 67 -20.40 -42.36 -3.64
N LEU A 68 -20.38 -41.61 -2.53
CA LEU A 68 -19.55 -40.41 -2.44
C LEU A 68 -18.07 -40.77 -2.33
N THR A 69 -17.23 -39.93 -2.92
CA THR A 69 -15.77 -40.10 -2.96
C THR A 69 -15.04 -38.87 -2.43
N LYS A 70 -13.81 -39.06 -1.95
CA LYS A 70 -12.88 -37.97 -1.69
C LYS A 70 -11.70 -38.06 -2.68
N THR A 71 -11.00 -36.95 -2.90
CA THR A 71 -9.85 -36.92 -3.81
C THR A 71 -8.60 -36.43 -3.11
N ARG A 72 -7.44 -36.99 -3.47
CA ARG A 72 -6.12 -36.42 -3.19
C ARG A 72 -5.44 -36.05 -4.51
N LEU A 73 -4.36 -35.27 -4.43
CA LEU A 73 -3.57 -34.96 -5.62
C LEU A 73 -2.58 -36.09 -5.89
N GLU A 74 -2.32 -36.37 -7.16
CA GLU A 74 -1.21 -37.20 -7.61
C GLU A 74 -0.57 -36.58 -8.86
N PRO A 75 0.74 -36.73 -9.09
CA PRO A 75 1.41 -36.13 -10.24
C PRO A 75 0.76 -36.51 -11.58
N ASP A 76 0.59 -35.50 -12.44
CA ASP A 76 0.11 -35.67 -13.81
C ASP A 76 1.29 -35.78 -14.78
N GLY A 77 2.03 -36.90 -14.70
CA GLY A 77 3.14 -37.28 -15.58
C GLY A 77 3.85 -36.12 -16.30
N PRO A 78 3.56 -35.85 -17.59
CA PRO A 78 4.19 -34.78 -18.37
C PRO A 78 4.00 -33.36 -17.79
N CYS A 79 2.79 -33.04 -17.33
CA CYS A 79 2.50 -31.74 -16.70
C CYS A 79 3.23 -31.62 -15.35
N GLY A 80 3.33 -32.71 -14.60
CA GLY A 80 4.08 -32.77 -13.34
C GLY A 80 5.57 -32.52 -13.54
N GLN A 81 6.17 -33.21 -14.50
CA GLN A 81 7.57 -33.00 -14.91
C GLN A 81 7.83 -31.55 -15.34
N THR A 82 6.88 -30.93 -16.05
CA THR A 82 6.97 -29.52 -16.44
C THR A 82 7.05 -28.59 -15.23
N VAL A 83 6.30 -28.85 -14.16
CA VAL A 83 6.38 -28.06 -12.92
C VAL A 83 7.75 -28.21 -12.26
N THR A 84 8.24 -29.44 -12.16
CA THR A 84 9.57 -29.71 -11.59
C THR A 84 10.66 -29.00 -12.41
N GLN A 85 10.60 -29.06 -13.74
CA GLN A 85 11.52 -28.37 -14.64
C GLN A 85 11.49 -26.84 -14.44
N ILE A 86 10.29 -26.25 -14.32
CA ILE A 86 10.11 -24.82 -14.03
C ILE A 86 10.82 -24.42 -12.73
N ALA A 87 10.69 -25.25 -11.69
CA ALA A 87 11.32 -24.98 -10.40
C ALA A 87 12.84 -25.12 -10.48
N SER A 88 13.35 -26.16 -11.16
CA SER A 88 14.78 -26.36 -11.39
C SER A 88 15.41 -25.19 -12.14
N TRP A 89 14.82 -24.76 -13.27
CA TRP A 89 15.29 -23.60 -14.03
C TRP A 89 15.24 -22.30 -13.22
N ALA A 90 14.21 -22.11 -12.40
CA ALA A 90 14.11 -20.94 -11.55
C ALA A 90 15.14 -20.94 -10.41
N TYR A 91 15.48 -22.12 -9.89
CA TYR A 91 16.32 -22.27 -8.71
C TYR A 91 17.80 -22.38 -9.03
N TYR A 92 18.20 -23.32 -9.91
CA TYR A 92 19.59 -23.62 -10.26
C TYR A 92 20.12 -22.69 -11.35
N ASP A 93 19.36 -22.51 -12.43
CA ASP A 93 19.78 -21.67 -13.56
C ASP A 93 19.41 -20.19 -13.39
N HIS A 94 18.72 -19.87 -12.30
CA HIS A 94 18.26 -18.52 -11.94
C HIS A 94 17.47 -17.80 -13.04
N LEU A 95 16.79 -18.56 -13.92
CA LEU A 95 16.09 -17.99 -15.06
C LEU A 95 14.91 -17.12 -14.63
N GLY A 96 14.76 -16.00 -15.34
CA GLY A 96 13.60 -15.12 -15.20
C GLY A 96 12.33 -15.79 -15.69
N ARG A 97 11.18 -15.39 -15.13
CA ARG A 97 9.85 -15.98 -15.47
C ARG A 97 9.49 -15.85 -16.95
N ASP A 98 9.93 -14.77 -17.60
CA ASP A 98 9.73 -14.56 -19.03
C ASP A 98 10.60 -15.51 -19.86
N ALA A 99 11.87 -15.71 -19.46
CA ALA A 99 12.77 -16.66 -20.10
C ALA A 99 12.24 -18.10 -19.98
N ILE A 100 11.78 -18.49 -18.78
CA ILE A 100 11.14 -19.80 -18.55
C ILE A 100 9.90 -19.96 -19.42
N ALA A 101 9.01 -18.95 -19.49
CA ALA A 101 7.83 -19.02 -20.33
C ALA A 101 8.18 -19.20 -21.81
N ASN A 102 9.21 -18.50 -22.30
CA ASN A 102 9.68 -18.64 -23.68
C ASN A 102 10.24 -20.03 -23.96
N LEU A 103 11.05 -20.59 -23.05
CA LEU A 103 11.58 -21.96 -23.18
C LEU A 103 10.45 -22.99 -23.23
N LEU A 104 9.44 -22.87 -22.37
CA LEU A 104 8.28 -23.77 -22.39
C LEU A 104 7.46 -23.65 -23.67
N ASN A 105 7.42 -22.47 -24.29
CA ASN A 105 6.70 -22.24 -25.54
C ASN A 105 7.43 -22.80 -26.78
N LEU A 106 8.68 -23.25 -26.67
CA LEU A 106 9.39 -23.90 -27.78
C LEU A 106 8.81 -25.29 -28.11
N ASP A 107 8.26 -25.98 -27.11
CA ASP A 107 7.66 -27.30 -27.24
C ASP A 107 6.40 -27.41 -26.37
N LEU A 108 5.26 -27.01 -26.96
CA LEU A 108 3.95 -27.04 -26.31
C LEU A 108 3.34 -28.45 -26.20
N GLU A 109 3.84 -29.41 -26.99
CA GLU A 109 3.42 -30.81 -26.91
C GLU A 109 3.95 -31.43 -25.62
N LYS A 110 5.23 -31.20 -25.33
CA LYS A 110 5.86 -31.61 -24.07
C LYS A 110 5.37 -30.76 -22.89
N HIS A 111 5.30 -29.44 -23.07
CA HIS A 111 4.95 -28.49 -22.02
C HIS A 111 3.57 -27.88 -22.25
N ARG A 112 2.52 -28.70 -22.10
CA ARG A 112 1.14 -28.25 -22.30
C ARG A 112 0.77 -27.12 -21.32
N PRO A 113 0.30 -25.95 -21.77
CA PRO A 113 0.01 -24.83 -20.87
C PRO A 113 -1.24 -25.05 -20.01
N PRO A 114 -1.36 -24.35 -18.86
CA PRO A 114 -2.50 -24.53 -17.96
C PRO A 114 -3.81 -24.02 -18.55
N VAL A 115 -4.88 -24.82 -18.40
CA VAL A 115 -6.24 -24.46 -18.85
C VAL A 115 -7.05 -23.87 -17.67
N PRO A 116 -7.50 -22.60 -17.75
CA PRO A 116 -8.29 -21.97 -16.70
C PRO A 116 -9.68 -22.63 -16.55
N PRO A 117 -10.35 -22.48 -15.40
CA PRO A 117 -11.73 -22.93 -15.22
C PRO A 117 -12.65 -22.37 -16.30
N GLY A 118 -13.46 -23.24 -16.92
CA GLY A 118 -14.37 -22.89 -18.01
C GLY A 118 -13.71 -22.65 -19.38
N ALA A 119 -12.39 -22.79 -19.52
CA ALA A 119 -11.62 -22.67 -20.77
C ALA A 119 -11.70 -21.32 -21.54
N VAL A 120 -12.65 -20.43 -21.24
CA VAL A 120 -12.90 -19.15 -21.96
C VAL A 120 -11.67 -18.23 -22.02
N ARG A 121 -10.77 -18.32 -21.04
CA ARG A 121 -9.55 -17.49 -20.97
C ARG A 121 -8.27 -18.24 -21.34
N ALA A 122 -8.38 -19.46 -21.87
CA ALA A 122 -7.22 -20.24 -22.29
C ALA A 122 -6.53 -19.53 -23.45
N ARG A 123 -5.22 -19.31 -23.33
CA ARG A 123 -4.42 -18.66 -24.39
C ARG A 123 -3.66 -19.67 -25.26
N GLY A 124 -3.62 -20.94 -24.87
CA GLY A 124 -2.83 -21.96 -25.57
C GLY A 124 -1.32 -21.79 -25.47
N VAL A 125 -0.81 -20.85 -24.65
CA VAL A 125 0.62 -20.57 -24.49
C VAL A 125 0.99 -20.30 -23.03
N TRP A 126 2.26 -20.52 -22.68
CA TRP A 126 2.83 -20.11 -21.41
C TRP A 126 2.98 -18.61 -21.34
N SER A 127 2.64 -18.06 -20.18
CA SER A 127 2.82 -16.66 -19.86
C SER A 127 3.67 -16.52 -18.60
N ARG A 128 4.33 -15.37 -18.46
CA ARG A 128 5.00 -14.95 -17.22
C ARG A 128 4.14 -15.16 -15.98
N SER A 129 2.84 -14.88 -16.09
CA SER A 129 1.88 -15.04 -14.98
C SER A 129 1.61 -16.51 -14.65
N SER A 130 1.57 -17.39 -15.64
CA SER A 130 1.40 -18.83 -15.44
C SER A 130 2.58 -19.43 -14.66
N VAL A 131 3.80 -19.11 -15.08
CA VAL A 131 5.04 -19.51 -14.38
C VAL A 131 5.08 -18.93 -12.96
N TYR A 132 4.68 -17.67 -12.82
CA TYR A 132 4.59 -17.01 -11.52
C TYR A 132 3.63 -17.69 -10.54
N ASP A 133 2.43 -18.06 -11.01
CA ASP A 133 1.42 -18.70 -10.17
C ASP A 133 1.86 -20.11 -9.75
N ILE A 134 2.61 -20.82 -10.61
CA ILE A 134 3.19 -22.13 -10.27
C ILE A 134 4.20 -22.00 -9.13
N LEU A 135 5.22 -21.16 -9.30
CA LEU A 135 6.31 -20.99 -8.32
C LEU A 135 5.87 -20.43 -6.95
N ARG A 136 4.64 -19.91 -6.85
CA ARG A 136 4.06 -19.36 -5.61
C ARG A 136 2.98 -20.24 -4.98
N ASN A 137 2.62 -21.34 -5.61
CA ASN A 137 1.59 -22.21 -5.06
C ASN A 137 2.23 -23.20 -4.08
N PRO A 138 1.96 -23.08 -2.77
CA PRO A 138 2.54 -23.98 -1.78
C PRO A 138 2.06 -25.43 -1.95
N LYS A 139 0.98 -25.70 -2.70
CA LYS A 139 0.53 -27.09 -2.94
C LYS A 139 1.58 -27.95 -3.65
N TYR A 140 2.57 -27.37 -4.32
CA TYR A 140 3.63 -28.14 -4.97
C TYR A 140 4.64 -28.76 -4.00
N THR A 141 4.62 -28.36 -2.72
CA THR A 141 5.49 -28.92 -1.66
C THR A 141 4.97 -30.23 -1.07
N GLY A 142 3.88 -30.77 -1.60
CA GLY A 142 3.22 -31.99 -1.10
C GLY A 142 2.15 -31.73 -0.04
N TYR A 143 1.98 -30.49 0.43
CA TYR A 143 0.96 -30.13 1.42
C TYR A 143 -0.34 -29.65 0.76
N GLN A 144 -1.48 -29.93 1.37
CA GLN A 144 -2.72 -29.25 0.99
C GLN A 144 -2.79 -27.88 1.64
N VAL A 145 -3.19 -26.87 0.86
CA VAL A 145 -3.32 -25.50 1.34
C VAL A 145 -4.62 -24.87 0.88
N TYR A 146 -5.37 -24.31 1.81
CA TYR A 146 -6.65 -23.64 1.60
C TYR A 146 -6.64 -22.19 2.11
N ASN A 147 -7.67 -21.43 1.75
CA ASN A 147 -7.84 -20.02 2.09
C ASN A 147 -6.71 -19.09 1.59
N ARG A 148 -6.06 -19.43 0.46
CA ARG A 148 -5.01 -18.60 -0.15
C ARG A 148 -5.51 -17.30 -0.78
N ARG A 149 -6.80 -17.23 -1.14
CA ARG A 149 -7.44 -16.07 -1.77
C ARG A 149 -8.78 -15.77 -1.10
N ALA A 150 -9.09 -14.49 -0.93
CA ALA A 150 -10.31 -14.04 -0.26
C ALA A 150 -11.55 -14.22 -1.15
N THR A 151 -12.52 -15.02 -0.68
CA THR A 151 -13.76 -15.34 -1.40
C THR A 151 -14.66 -14.12 -1.65
N ARG A 152 -14.77 -13.20 -0.67
CA ARG A 152 -15.63 -12.00 -0.77
C ARG A 152 -15.00 -10.82 -1.53
N SER A 153 -13.76 -10.95 -1.99
CA SER A 153 -13.10 -9.86 -2.70
C SER A 153 -13.36 -9.95 -4.21
N ARG A 154 -13.72 -8.82 -4.86
CA ARG A 154 -14.05 -8.73 -6.30
C ARG A 154 -12.99 -9.32 -7.26
N ARG A 155 -11.76 -9.54 -6.80
CA ARG A 155 -10.64 -10.09 -7.60
C ARG A 155 -9.86 -11.23 -6.91
N GLY A 156 -10.35 -11.76 -5.79
CA GLY A 156 -9.65 -12.82 -5.06
C GLY A 156 -8.26 -12.38 -4.56
N LYS A 157 -8.22 -11.33 -3.74
CA LYS A 157 -6.99 -10.81 -3.09
C LYS A 157 -6.28 -11.98 -2.41
N VAL A 158 -4.96 -12.05 -2.53
CA VAL A 158 -4.16 -13.05 -1.81
C VAL A 158 -4.29 -12.76 -0.32
N ASN A 159 -4.72 -13.78 0.44
CA ASN A 159 -4.81 -13.69 1.89
C ASN A 159 -3.41 -13.74 2.50
N ASP A 160 -3.27 -13.15 3.69
CA ASP A 160 -2.07 -13.30 4.50
C ASP A 160 -1.76 -14.78 4.74
N PRO A 161 -0.49 -15.24 4.61
CA PRO A 161 -0.10 -16.62 4.90
C PRO A 161 -0.55 -17.13 6.27
N VAL A 162 -0.66 -16.27 7.29
CA VAL A 162 -1.16 -16.63 8.63
C VAL A 162 -2.61 -17.14 8.58
N LYS A 163 -3.39 -16.69 7.58
CA LYS A 163 -4.78 -17.12 7.38
C LYS A 163 -4.89 -18.40 6.55
N TRP A 164 -3.78 -18.94 6.04
CA TRP A 164 -3.79 -20.16 5.23
C TRP A 164 -3.91 -21.38 6.12
N VAL A 165 -4.76 -22.32 5.69
CA VAL A 165 -4.90 -23.60 6.38
C VAL A 165 -4.08 -24.63 5.63
N TRP A 166 -3.16 -25.27 6.33
CA TRP A 166 -2.28 -26.31 5.79
C TRP A 166 -2.73 -27.70 6.25
N SER A 167 -2.39 -28.73 5.48
CA SER A 167 -2.42 -30.11 5.96
C SER A 167 -1.40 -30.31 7.07
N LEU A 168 -1.70 -31.19 8.02
CA LEU A 168 -0.78 -31.50 9.13
C LEU A 168 0.46 -32.24 8.62
N GLU A 169 0.25 -33.12 7.63
CA GLU A 169 1.29 -33.94 7.01
C GLU A 169 1.32 -33.72 5.48
N PRO A 170 2.43 -34.07 4.81
CA PRO A 170 2.46 -34.17 3.34
C PRO A 170 1.36 -35.12 2.85
N ALA A 171 0.45 -34.61 2.01
CA ALA A 171 -0.74 -35.32 1.57
C ALA A 171 -0.59 -35.98 0.20
N HIS A 172 0.39 -35.53 -0.59
CA HIS A 172 0.66 -36.00 -1.94
C HIS A 172 2.14 -35.79 -2.32
N GLU A 173 2.57 -36.42 -3.40
CA GLU A 173 3.97 -36.36 -3.84
C GLU A 173 4.39 -34.92 -4.20
N PRO A 174 5.49 -34.40 -3.62
CA PRO A 174 5.96 -33.05 -3.91
C PRO A 174 6.58 -32.95 -5.30
N LEU A 175 6.09 -32.03 -6.13
CA LEU A 175 6.73 -31.69 -7.42
C LEU A 175 7.86 -30.66 -7.25
N ILE A 176 7.81 -29.89 -6.16
CA ILE A 176 8.84 -28.94 -5.74
C ILE A 176 9.20 -29.28 -4.30
N PRO A 177 10.44 -29.68 -3.98
CA PRO A 177 10.84 -29.92 -2.61
C PRO A 177 10.56 -28.71 -1.71
N LYS A 178 10.13 -28.95 -0.47
CA LYS A 178 9.73 -27.87 0.45
C LYS A 178 10.86 -26.86 0.68
N TRP A 179 12.09 -27.34 0.87
CA TRP A 179 13.28 -26.50 1.04
C TRP A 179 13.48 -25.54 -0.15
N MET A 180 13.35 -26.05 -1.38
CA MET A 180 13.50 -25.25 -2.62
C MET A 180 12.39 -24.19 -2.72
N TYR A 181 11.16 -24.56 -2.37
CA TYR A 181 10.05 -23.62 -2.35
C TYR A 181 10.26 -22.49 -1.33
N ASP A 182 10.72 -22.84 -0.13
CA ASP A 182 10.98 -21.89 0.96
C ASP A 182 12.11 -20.94 0.60
N GLU A 183 13.19 -21.43 0.00
CA GLU A 183 14.28 -20.59 -0.51
C GLU A 183 13.82 -19.65 -1.64
N LEU A 184 13.06 -20.16 -2.61
CA LEU A 184 12.47 -19.33 -3.65
C LEU A 184 11.51 -18.28 -3.04
N ALA A 185 10.84 -18.60 -1.92
CA ALA A 185 10.01 -17.65 -1.18
C ALA A 185 10.85 -16.57 -0.49
N ALA A 186 11.91 -16.96 0.21
CA ALA A 186 12.85 -16.05 0.85
C ALA A 186 13.50 -15.10 -0.18
N ARG A 187 14.02 -15.61 -1.30
CA ARG A 187 14.56 -14.81 -2.42
C ARG A 187 13.54 -13.80 -2.93
N ARG A 188 12.25 -14.15 -2.99
CA ARG A 188 11.18 -13.23 -3.41
C ARG A 188 10.91 -12.14 -2.37
N GLN A 189 10.94 -12.47 -1.09
CA GLN A 189 10.74 -11.52 0.00
C GLN A 189 11.93 -10.54 0.08
N ALA A 190 13.16 -11.04 -0.02
CA ALA A 190 14.37 -10.23 -0.16
C ALA A 190 14.31 -9.32 -1.41
N LYS A 191 13.85 -9.85 -2.56
CA LYS A 191 13.66 -9.05 -3.77
C LYS A 191 12.49 -8.06 -3.72
N LYS A 192 11.55 -8.22 -2.78
CA LYS A 192 10.53 -7.21 -2.49
C LYS A 192 11.20 -5.97 -1.88
N GLY A 193 12.30 -6.18 -1.15
CA GLY A 193 13.29 -5.18 -0.75
C GLY A 193 14.24 -4.76 -1.88
N SER A 194 14.60 -5.58 -2.87
CA SER A 194 15.47 -5.19 -4.02
C SER A 194 14.92 -4.07 -4.94
N ARG A 195 13.60 -3.78 -4.87
CA ARG A 195 13.03 -2.56 -5.49
C ARG A 195 13.10 -1.32 -4.59
N THR A 196 13.66 -1.49 -3.40
CA THR A 196 13.83 -0.54 -2.31
C THR A 196 15.29 -0.49 -1.84
N GLY A 197 16.13 -1.46 -2.23
CA GLY A 197 17.52 -1.60 -1.79
C GLY A 197 18.49 -0.80 -2.65
N GLY A 198 19.47 -0.20 -1.98
CA GLY A 198 20.50 0.69 -2.50
C GLY A 198 21.46 0.13 -3.50
N GLU A 199 21.53 -1.18 -3.63
CA GLU A 199 22.50 -1.82 -4.51
C GLU A 199 22.31 -1.37 -5.96
N ARG A 200 23.43 -1.01 -6.60
CA ARG A 200 23.47 -0.65 -8.02
C ARG A 200 22.88 -1.81 -8.81
N ASN A 201 21.98 -1.49 -9.74
CA ASN A 201 21.36 -2.52 -10.56
C ASN A 201 22.41 -3.14 -11.50
N VAL A 202 22.93 -4.32 -11.13
CA VAL A 202 24.02 -5.05 -11.82
C VAL A 202 23.57 -5.66 -13.16
N HIS A 203 22.34 -5.39 -13.62
CA HIS A 203 21.88 -5.96 -14.89
C HIS A 203 22.63 -5.34 -16.08
N PRO A 204 23.21 -6.14 -17.00
CA PRO A 204 24.07 -5.65 -18.10
C PRO A 204 23.42 -4.64 -19.05
N GLN A 205 22.08 -4.63 -19.14
CA GLN A 205 21.33 -3.67 -19.97
C GLN A 205 21.00 -2.35 -19.24
N THR A 206 21.34 -2.22 -17.96
CA THR A 206 21.11 -0.99 -17.20
C THR A 206 22.16 0.05 -17.60
N LYS A 207 21.77 0.98 -18.48
CA LYS A 207 22.67 2.03 -18.98
C LYS A 207 22.85 3.22 -18.03
N ARG A 208 21.97 3.37 -17.03
CA ARG A 208 21.98 4.48 -16.07
C ARG A 208 21.45 4.05 -14.71
N THR A 209 22.06 4.59 -13.67
CA THR A 209 21.54 4.62 -12.30
C THR A 209 20.68 5.86 -12.10
N TYR A 210 19.85 5.85 -11.06
CA TYR A 210 18.94 6.94 -10.71
C TYR A 210 19.00 7.10 -9.20
N LEU A 211 19.37 8.29 -8.73
CA LEU A 211 19.73 8.55 -7.34
C LEU A 211 18.57 8.25 -6.38
N PHE A 212 17.40 8.82 -6.64
CA PHE A 212 16.15 8.65 -5.87
C PHE A 212 15.32 7.43 -6.32
N ARG A 213 15.95 6.39 -6.88
CA ARG A 213 15.24 5.19 -7.31
C ARG A 213 14.55 4.52 -6.12
N GLY A 214 13.22 4.52 -6.13
CA GLY A 214 12.43 3.91 -5.05
C GLY A 214 11.79 4.91 -4.10
N MET A 215 12.32 6.14 -4.08
CA MET A 215 12.01 7.19 -3.10
C MET A 215 11.04 8.25 -3.63
N VAL A 216 10.91 8.40 -4.95
CA VAL A 216 10.01 9.40 -5.56
C VAL A 216 8.61 8.83 -5.83
N PHE A 217 7.59 9.49 -5.32
CA PHE A 217 6.18 9.16 -5.47
C PHE A 217 5.41 10.36 -6.01
N CYS A 218 4.42 10.10 -6.86
CA CYS A 218 3.46 11.08 -7.29
C CYS A 218 2.22 11.05 -6.37
N SER A 219 1.54 12.18 -6.22
CA SER A 219 0.25 12.38 -5.55
C SER A 219 -0.81 11.33 -5.89
N CYS A 220 -0.73 10.71 -7.09
CA CYS A 220 -1.59 9.59 -7.45
C CYS A 220 -1.27 8.26 -6.70
N GLY A 221 -0.33 8.29 -5.77
CA GLY A 221 0.17 7.16 -4.98
C GLY A 221 1.08 6.20 -5.76
N ARG A 222 1.62 6.63 -6.91
CA ARG A 222 2.53 5.79 -7.72
C ARG A 222 3.96 6.19 -7.48
N ARG A 223 4.84 5.19 -7.36
CA ARG A 223 6.28 5.38 -7.47
C ARG A 223 6.64 5.80 -8.89
N MET A 224 7.46 6.84 -9.02
CA MET A 224 7.90 7.36 -10.31
C MET A 224 9.03 6.52 -10.90
N ILE A 225 9.13 6.50 -12.23
CA ILE A 225 10.09 5.68 -12.98
C ILE A 225 11.22 6.57 -13.48
N GLY A 226 12.46 6.21 -13.21
CA GLY A 226 13.63 6.85 -13.81
C GLY A 226 13.67 6.62 -15.32
N VAL A 227 13.75 7.69 -16.10
CA VAL A 227 13.86 7.67 -17.56
C VAL A 227 14.95 8.62 -18.03
N PRO A 228 15.79 8.23 -19.00
CA PRO A 228 16.75 9.14 -19.60
C PRO A 228 16.05 10.00 -20.65
N ARG A 229 16.34 11.30 -20.68
CA ARG A 229 15.81 12.20 -21.71
C ARG A 229 16.79 13.33 -22.01
N HIS A 230 17.12 13.54 -23.28
CA HIS A 230 18.06 14.58 -23.74
C HIS A 230 19.38 14.62 -22.92
N GLY A 231 19.96 13.45 -22.64
CA GLY A 231 21.19 13.34 -21.86
C GLY A 231 21.02 13.47 -20.35
N ARG A 232 19.87 13.93 -19.82
CA ARG A 232 19.60 14.09 -18.38
C ARG A 232 18.70 12.99 -17.81
N SER A 233 18.71 12.85 -16.48
CA SER A 233 17.87 11.90 -15.74
C SER A 233 16.56 12.56 -15.31
N TYR A 234 15.44 11.87 -15.54
CA TYR A 234 14.11 12.33 -15.15
C TYR A 234 13.34 11.23 -14.40
N TYR A 235 12.43 11.63 -13.52
CA TYR A 235 11.40 10.78 -12.95
C TYR A 235 10.07 11.01 -13.66
N LEU A 236 9.43 9.91 -14.10
CA LEU A 236 8.21 9.93 -14.88
C LEU A 236 7.06 9.25 -14.13
N CYS A 237 5.93 9.94 -14.03
CA CYS A 237 4.64 9.35 -13.71
C CYS A 237 3.74 9.38 -14.95
N ARG A 238 3.41 8.21 -15.50
CA ARG A 238 2.50 8.09 -16.65
C ARG A 238 1.41 7.06 -16.38
N PRO A 239 0.25 7.46 -15.83
CA PRO A 239 -0.82 6.52 -15.51
C PRO A 239 -1.37 5.76 -16.73
N SER A 240 -1.36 6.36 -17.93
CA SER A 240 -2.00 5.83 -19.13
C SER A 240 -1.45 4.50 -19.65
N ASN A 241 -0.15 4.22 -19.48
CA ASN A 241 0.51 3.11 -20.21
C ASN A 241 0.40 1.74 -19.54
N THR A 242 -0.22 1.62 -18.35
CA THR A 242 -0.25 0.34 -17.61
C THR A 242 -1.60 -0.03 -17.00
N ASN A 243 -2.67 0.69 -17.35
CA ASN A 243 -3.96 0.57 -16.66
C ASN A 243 -4.94 -0.39 -17.34
N ARG A 244 -4.89 -1.68 -16.97
CA ARG A 244 -6.10 -2.51 -17.05
C ARG A 244 -7.04 -2.17 -15.90
N GLY A 245 -8.02 -1.30 -16.15
CA GLY A 245 -9.32 -1.29 -15.46
C GLY A 245 -9.51 -0.39 -14.23
N ARG A 246 -8.96 0.84 -14.22
CA ARG A 246 -9.30 1.94 -13.27
C ARG A 246 -9.04 3.34 -13.88
N PRO A 247 -9.86 3.86 -14.81
CA PRO A 247 -9.74 5.24 -15.31
C PRO A 247 -10.26 6.29 -14.30
N ASP A 248 -11.17 5.88 -13.41
CA ASP A 248 -11.82 6.65 -12.34
C ASP A 248 -10.84 7.20 -11.28
N LYS A 249 -9.77 6.46 -10.97
CA LYS A 249 -8.82 6.84 -9.90
C LYS A 249 -7.94 8.06 -10.24
N TYR A 250 -7.98 8.56 -11.48
CA TYR A 250 -7.01 9.55 -11.97
C TYR A 250 -7.66 10.74 -12.70
N LEU A 251 -8.95 11.02 -12.43
CA LEU A 251 -9.60 12.26 -12.83
C LEU A 251 -8.83 13.44 -12.21
N GLY A 252 -8.18 14.26 -13.05
CA GLY A 252 -7.38 15.41 -12.62
C GLY A 252 -5.86 15.24 -12.69
N HIS A 253 -5.33 14.04 -12.96
CA HIS A 253 -3.88 13.83 -13.11
C HIS A 253 -3.43 14.10 -14.55
N GLU A 254 -2.35 14.86 -14.75
CA GLU A 254 -1.81 15.12 -16.09
C GLU A 254 -1.39 13.83 -16.82
N LYS A 255 -1.45 13.79 -18.16
CA LYS A 255 -1.16 12.56 -18.93
C LYS A 255 0.22 11.96 -18.62
N ALA A 256 1.20 12.81 -18.36
CA ALA A 256 2.53 12.43 -17.92
C ALA A 256 3.21 13.58 -17.17
N LEU A 257 3.74 13.31 -15.97
CA LEU A 257 4.55 14.26 -15.21
C LEU A 257 6.03 13.86 -15.28
N TYR A 258 6.91 14.83 -15.49
CA TYR A 258 8.36 14.65 -15.59
C TYR A 258 9.08 15.59 -14.62
N PHE A 259 9.98 15.05 -13.82
CA PHE A 259 10.83 15.82 -12.90
C PHE A 259 12.28 15.54 -13.18
N ARG A 260 13.10 16.58 -13.24
CA ARG A 260 14.54 16.41 -13.41
C ARG A 260 15.16 15.96 -12.09
N GLU A 261 16.10 15.03 -12.17
CA GLU A 261 16.81 14.51 -10.98
C GLU A 261 17.68 15.59 -10.31
N ASP A 262 18.27 16.49 -11.09
CA ASP A 262 19.11 17.58 -10.57
C ASP A 262 18.32 18.61 -9.74
N ALA A 263 17.12 19.01 -10.18
CA ALA A 263 16.25 19.90 -9.43
C ALA A 263 15.75 19.26 -8.12
N LEU A 264 15.53 17.94 -8.11
CA LEU A 264 15.22 17.21 -6.89
C LEU A 264 16.42 17.15 -5.95
N LEU A 265 17.62 16.89 -6.49
CA LEU A 265 18.84 16.86 -5.69
C LEU A 265 19.13 18.21 -5.07
N ASP A 266 18.97 19.31 -5.79
CA ASP A 266 19.17 20.65 -5.25
C ASP A 266 18.19 20.96 -4.09
N ALA A 267 16.91 20.62 -4.24
CA ALA A 267 15.92 20.78 -3.18
C ALA A 267 16.21 19.91 -1.94
N VAL A 268 16.60 18.65 -2.16
CA VAL A 268 17.01 17.73 -1.08
C VAL A 268 18.29 18.21 -0.40
N SER A 269 19.26 18.73 -1.15
CA SER A 269 20.51 19.29 -0.63
C SER A 269 20.24 20.43 0.35
N ARG A 270 19.40 21.39 -0.07
CA ARG A 270 18.99 22.52 0.77
C ARG A 270 18.24 22.06 2.02
N PHE A 271 17.36 21.07 1.88
CA PHE A 271 16.65 20.50 3.03
C PHE A 271 17.61 19.91 4.08
N PHE A 272 18.57 19.07 3.67
CA PHE A 272 19.54 18.50 4.61
C PHE A 272 20.48 19.56 5.21
N ALA A 273 20.94 20.51 4.41
CA ALA A 273 21.83 21.57 4.85
C ALA A 273 21.17 22.52 5.86
N ASP A 274 19.92 22.94 5.62
CA ASP A 274 19.26 23.94 6.47
C ASP A 274 18.55 23.29 7.67
N ARG A 275 17.95 22.11 7.48
CA ARG A 275 16.97 21.54 8.41
C ARG A 275 17.47 20.33 9.19
N VAL A 276 18.57 19.70 8.78
CA VAL A 276 19.08 18.47 9.42
C VAL A 276 20.46 18.68 10.01
N PHE A 277 21.39 19.27 9.24
CA PHE A 277 22.78 19.43 9.65
C PHE A 277 23.20 20.90 9.86
N GLY A 278 22.31 21.86 9.61
CA GLY A 278 22.57 23.30 9.73
C GLY A 278 22.65 23.78 11.18
N SER A 279 23.36 24.89 11.40
CA SER A 279 23.51 25.50 12.74
C SER A 279 22.18 25.95 13.35
N ASP A 280 21.27 26.43 12.51
CA ASP A 280 20.01 27.05 12.95
C ASP A 280 18.83 26.05 12.96
N ARG A 281 19.12 24.76 12.73
CA ARG A 281 18.11 23.70 12.54
C ARG A 281 17.11 23.61 13.69
N ARG A 282 17.57 23.79 14.93
CA ARG A 282 16.74 23.73 16.13
C ARG A 282 15.74 24.88 16.19
N THR A 283 16.22 26.11 15.99
CA THR A 283 15.37 27.31 15.98
C THR A 283 14.34 27.25 14.87
N ILE A 284 14.72 26.75 13.69
CA ILE A 284 13.79 26.57 12.57
C ILE A 284 12.70 25.54 12.95
N LEU A 285 13.09 24.38 13.47
CA LEU A 285 12.18 23.30 13.85
C LEU A 285 11.22 23.72 14.98
N GLU A 286 11.71 24.38 16.03
CA GLU A 286 10.90 24.89 17.15
C GLU A 286 9.89 25.96 16.67
N SER A 287 10.32 26.90 15.82
CA SER A 287 9.45 27.96 15.30
C SER A 287 8.32 27.42 14.41
N GLU A 288 8.61 26.39 13.62
CA GLU A 288 7.63 25.78 12.73
C GLU A 288 6.69 24.83 13.49
N LEU A 289 7.17 24.14 14.53
CA LEU A 289 6.34 23.31 15.40
C LEU A 289 5.26 24.14 16.12
N ALA A 290 5.65 25.29 16.67
CA ALA A 290 4.71 26.24 17.27
C ALA A 290 3.62 26.68 16.26
N GLY A 291 3.98 26.89 15.00
CA GLY A 291 3.04 27.24 13.95
C GLY A 291 2.07 26.12 13.53
N VAL A 292 2.49 24.85 13.62
CA VAL A 292 1.65 23.67 13.30
C VAL A 292 0.60 23.44 14.38
N ASP A 293 0.98 23.54 15.64
CA ASP A 293 0.05 23.42 16.77
C ASP A 293 -1.04 24.50 16.69
N ASP A 294 -0.66 25.73 16.35
CA ASP A 294 -1.58 26.84 16.15
C ASP A 294 -2.55 26.63 14.98
N GLN A 295 -2.09 26.03 13.87
CA GLN A 295 -2.96 25.75 12.72
C GLN A 295 -3.90 24.57 12.99
N ALA A 296 -3.38 23.48 13.59
CA ALA A 296 -4.19 22.34 13.98
C ALA A 296 -5.26 22.72 15.02
N ALA A 297 -4.93 23.62 15.97
CA ALA A 297 -5.90 24.20 16.89
C ALA A 297 -6.98 25.00 16.15
N ARG A 298 -6.60 25.86 15.20
CA ARG A 298 -7.54 26.65 14.39
C ARG A 298 -8.46 25.79 13.52
N ASP A 299 -7.94 24.77 12.85
CA ASP A 299 -8.74 23.88 12.00
C ASP A 299 -9.72 23.04 12.83
N ARG A 300 -9.30 22.56 14.01
CA ARG A 300 -10.18 21.87 14.95
C ARG A 300 -11.31 22.76 15.45
N GLU A 301 -10.99 23.99 15.83
CA GLU A 301 -11.99 24.97 16.27
C GLU A 301 -12.98 25.28 15.14
N ALA A 302 -12.49 25.47 13.92
CA ALA A 302 -13.35 25.67 12.74
C ALA A 302 -14.29 24.47 12.48
N GLU A 303 -13.80 23.25 12.66
CA GLU A 303 -14.61 22.02 12.50
C GLU A 303 -15.65 21.87 13.63
N VAL A 304 -15.27 22.16 14.88
CA VAL A 304 -16.19 22.21 16.03
C VAL A 304 -17.30 23.22 15.79
N GLN A 305 -16.96 24.41 15.31
CA GLN A 305 -17.94 25.45 14.96
C GLN A 305 -18.86 25.01 13.81
N ARG A 306 -18.31 24.36 12.78
CA ARG A 306 -19.07 23.84 11.63
C ARG A 306 -20.10 22.80 12.06
N LEU A 307 -19.67 21.81 12.84
CA LEU A 307 -20.55 20.75 13.37
C LEU A 307 -21.58 21.33 14.35
N GLY A 308 -21.18 22.26 15.20
CA GLY A 308 -22.09 22.97 16.11
C GLY A 308 -23.19 23.74 15.37
N LYS A 309 -22.83 24.45 14.29
CA LYS A 309 -23.80 25.15 13.43
C LYS A 309 -24.76 24.17 12.75
N ALA A 310 -24.27 23.05 12.23
CA ALA A 310 -25.10 22.02 11.60
C ALA A 310 -26.11 21.41 12.59
N LEU A 311 -25.71 21.19 13.85
CA LEU A 311 -26.63 20.74 14.92
C LEU A 311 -27.72 21.79 15.20
N GLY A 312 -27.35 23.07 15.27
CA GLY A 312 -28.32 24.16 15.44
C GLY A 312 -29.33 24.26 14.29
N ASP A 313 -28.88 24.05 13.05
CA ASP A 313 -29.77 24.05 11.88
C ASP A 313 -30.71 22.85 11.85
N LEU A 314 -30.25 21.67 12.30
CA LEU A 314 -31.12 20.49 12.46
C LEU A 314 -32.16 20.67 13.56
N ALA A 315 -31.78 21.27 14.70
CA ALA A 315 -32.72 21.57 15.79
C ALA A 315 -33.86 22.49 15.32
N LYS A 316 -33.54 23.58 14.61
CA LYS A 316 -34.54 24.48 14.02
C LYS A 316 -35.50 23.76 13.07
N ARG A 317 -35.01 22.80 12.28
CA ARG A 317 -35.84 21.99 11.38
C ARG A 317 -36.76 21.04 12.15
N GLN A 318 -36.27 20.45 13.24
CA GLN A 318 -37.08 19.62 14.14
C GLN A 318 -38.21 20.44 14.78
N ASP A 319 -37.90 21.63 15.31
CA ASP A 319 -38.89 22.53 15.91
C ASP A 319 -39.97 22.94 14.89
N SER A 320 -39.57 23.25 13.65
CA SER A 320 -40.52 23.57 12.57
C SER A 320 -41.44 22.39 12.23
N ILE A 321 -40.91 21.16 12.22
CA ILE A 321 -41.72 19.95 12.00
C ILE A 321 -42.68 19.71 13.16
N LEU A 322 -42.24 19.90 14.41
CA LEU A 322 -43.09 19.77 15.59
C LEU A 322 -44.24 20.78 15.57
N GLN A 323 -43.96 22.04 15.21
CA GLN A 323 -44.98 23.07 15.03
C GLN A 323 -46.01 22.69 13.95
N GLN A 324 -45.55 22.21 12.79
CA GLN A 324 -46.46 21.79 11.70
C GLN A 324 -47.29 20.55 12.04
N ALA A 325 -46.78 19.68 12.92
CA ALA A 325 -47.47 18.45 13.32
C ALA A 325 -48.40 18.64 14.54
N ALA A 326 -48.33 19.76 15.25
CA ALA A 326 -49.07 20.00 16.49
C ALA A 326 -50.59 20.07 16.28
N ASP A 327 -51.03 20.63 15.14
CA ASP A 327 -52.44 20.86 14.84
C ASP A 327 -53.06 19.80 13.89
N GLY A 328 -52.28 18.79 13.50
CA GLY A 328 -52.68 17.76 12.55
C GLY A 328 -53.22 16.49 13.20
N ASP A 329 -54.22 15.85 12.57
CA ASP A 329 -54.71 14.53 13.00
C ASP A 329 -53.53 13.51 13.03
N PRO A 330 -53.30 12.81 14.16
CA PRO A 330 -52.27 11.78 14.28
C PRO A 330 -52.30 10.68 13.23
N ASP A 331 -53.46 10.39 12.66
CA ASP A 331 -53.64 9.34 11.67
C ASP A 331 -53.58 9.80 10.22
N ASP A 332 -53.53 11.11 9.99
CA ASP A 332 -53.39 11.70 8.67
C ASP A 332 -52.02 11.32 8.01
N PRO A 333 -52.02 10.93 6.71
CA PRO A 333 -50.80 10.58 5.99
C PRO A 333 -49.70 11.65 6.01
N PHE A 334 -50.04 12.94 6.02
CA PHE A 334 -49.09 14.05 6.09
C PHE A 334 -48.44 14.14 7.47
N THR A 335 -49.22 14.05 8.56
CA THR A 335 -48.70 13.99 9.94
C THR A 335 -47.78 12.78 10.15
N LYS A 336 -48.13 11.61 9.58
CA LYS A 336 -47.28 10.41 9.60
C LYS A 336 -45.95 10.63 8.84
N ALA A 337 -45.97 11.32 7.71
CA ALA A 337 -44.77 11.67 6.96
C ALA A 337 -43.86 12.66 7.71
N LEU A 338 -44.45 13.66 8.39
CA LEU A 338 -43.73 14.60 9.25
C LEU A 338 -43.02 13.89 10.41
N ARG A 339 -43.69 12.94 11.09
CA ARG A 339 -43.06 12.11 12.13
C ARG A 339 -41.90 11.27 11.59
N GLY A 340 -42.03 10.73 10.38
CA GLY A 340 -40.94 10.02 9.69
C GLY A 340 -39.72 10.92 9.49
N ARG A 341 -39.94 12.14 8.95
CA ARG A 341 -38.87 13.14 8.76
C ARG A 341 -38.23 13.57 10.08
N TYR A 342 -39.00 13.73 11.15
CA TYR A 342 -38.47 14.04 12.47
C TYR A 342 -37.48 12.96 12.95
N ASN A 343 -37.85 11.68 12.81
CA ASN A 343 -36.98 10.56 13.19
C ASN A 343 -35.68 10.51 12.36
N ASP A 344 -35.76 10.82 11.06
CA ASP A 344 -34.57 10.90 10.20
C ASP A 344 -33.63 12.05 10.63
N LEU A 345 -34.19 13.22 10.99
CA LEU A 345 -33.42 14.34 11.52
C LEU A 345 -32.83 14.03 12.90
N GLU A 346 -33.56 13.33 13.78
CA GLU A 346 -33.06 12.92 15.09
C GLU A 346 -31.88 11.96 14.96
N LYS A 347 -31.96 11.02 14.00
CA LYS A 347 -30.86 10.13 13.67
C LYS A 347 -29.62 10.93 13.22
N GLN A 348 -29.78 11.87 12.29
CA GLN A 348 -28.69 12.74 11.83
C GLN A 348 -28.11 13.59 12.97
N ARG A 349 -28.95 14.10 13.88
CA ARG A 349 -28.53 14.88 15.04
C ARG A 349 -27.69 14.04 16.00
N THR A 350 -28.11 12.80 16.27
CA THR A 350 -27.37 11.87 17.14
C THR A 350 -26.02 11.50 16.52
N GLU A 351 -25.98 11.24 15.22
CA GLU A 351 -24.74 10.95 14.49
C GLU A 351 -23.75 12.14 14.54
N LEU A 352 -24.21 13.36 14.27
CA LEU A 352 -23.37 14.56 14.35
C LEU A 352 -22.95 14.92 15.77
N ALA A 353 -23.82 14.69 16.76
CA ALA A 353 -23.48 14.91 18.17
C ALA A 353 -22.41 13.93 18.65
N SER A 354 -22.46 12.66 18.23
CA SER A 354 -21.40 11.68 18.49
C SER A 354 -20.08 12.12 17.85
N ALA A 355 -20.11 12.51 16.58
CA ALA A 355 -18.91 12.99 15.88
C ALA A 355 -18.27 14.22 16.55
N LEU A 356 -19.09 15.15 17.04
CA LEU A 356 -18.61 16.33 17.79
C LEU A 356 -18.03 15.96 19.16
N ALA A 357 -18.67 15.03 19.88
CA ALA A 357 -18.18 14.53 21.17
C ALA A 357 -16.85 13.78 21.00
N GLU A 358 -16.74 12.94 19.98
CA GLU A 358 -15.51 12.24 19.59
C GLU A 358 -14.39 13.23 19.23
N LEU A 359 -14.70 14.27 18.44
CA LEU A 359 -13.74 15.31 18.07
C LEU A 359 -13.22 16.06 19.31
N ARG A 360 -14.10 16.42 20.25
CA ARG A 360 -13.71 17.09 21.51
C ARG A 360 -12.89 16.18 22.43
N GLN A 361 -13.24 14.90 22.54
CA GLN A 361 -12.49 13.91 23.33
C GLN A 361 -11.11 13.64 22.72
N SER A 362 -11.03 13.54 21.38
CA SER A 362 -9.76 13.40 20.65
C SER A 362 -8.86 14.63 20.76
N GLY A 363 -9.41 15.81 21.05
CA GLY A 363 -8.65 17.03 21.32
C GLY A 363 -8.00 17.06 22.71
N ALA A 364 -8.58 16.36 23.68
CA ALA A 364 -8.01 16.20 25.02
C ALA A 364 -6.96 15.06 25.11
N ALA A 365 -6.95 14.16 24.11
CA ALA A 365 -6.08 12.99 24.03
C ALA A 365 -5.54 12.79 22.60
N GLY A 366 -5.13 13.88 21.94
CA GLY A 366 -4.52 13.80 20.61
C GLY A 366 -3.18 13.07 20.67
N PRO A 367 -2.67 12.52 19.55
CA PRO A 367 -1.28 12.06 19.51
C PRO A 367 -0.42 13.24 19.94
N ASP A 368 0.40 13.05 20.97
CA ASP A 368 1.32 14.07 21.44
C ASP A 368 2.08 14.59 20.20
N GLY A 369 1.96 15.89 19.94
CA GLY A 369 2.89 16.55 19.02
C GLY A 369 4.31 16.22 19.47
N PRO A 370 5.31 16.23 18.56
CA PRO A 370 6.68 15.86 18.91
C PRO A 370 7.09 16.58 20.19
N THR A 371 7.39 15.77 21.20
CA THR A 371 7.76 16.25 22.52
C THR A 371 9.09 16.98 22.43
N ALA A 372 9.43 17.79 23.45
CA ALA A 372 10.74 18.43 23.51
C ALA A 372 11.91 17.39 23.43
N ALA A 373 11.66 16.14 23.82
CA ALA A 373 12.58 15.03 23.64
C ALA A 373 12.78 14.64 22.17
N ASP A 374 11.71 14.62 21.37
CA ASP A 374 11.77 14.34 19.92
C ASP A 374 12.52 15.43 19.17
N VAL A 375 12.36 16.71 19.56
CA VAL A 375 13.16 17.84 19.04
C VAL A 375 14.64 17.69 19.41
N GLY A 376 14.94 17.14 20.59
CA GLY A 376 16.31 16.89 21.07
C GLY A 376 17.07 15.82 20.26
N LEU A 377 16.38 14.94 19.52
CA LEU A 377 17.04 13.94 18.67
C LEU A 377 17.89 14.58 17.57
N ILE A 378 17.52 15.78 17.11
CA ILE A 378 18.31 16.49 16.09
C ILE A 378 19.65 16.98 16.62
N ASP A 379 19.78 17.19 17.93
CA ASP A 379 21.01 17.66 18.57
C ASP A 379 22.10 16.56 18.62
N ALA A 380 21.71 15.30 18.49
CA ALA A 380 22.64 14.17 18.42
C ALA A 380 23.35 14.04 17.05
N LEU A 381 22.86 14.73 16.02
CA LEU A 381 23.50 14.76 14.70
C LEU A 381 24.61 15.83 14.66
N PRO A 382 25.69 15.66 13.89
CA PRO A 382 26.74 16.67 13.77
C PRO A 382 26.23 17.93 13.07
N TYR A 383 26.93 19.04 13.27
CA TYR A 383 26.75 20.25 12.45
C TYR A 383 27.66 20.15 11.24
N LEU A 384 27.09 20.08 10.04
CA LEU A 384 27.84 19.90 8.79
C LEU A 384 27.32 20.84 7.70
N ALA A 385 28.24 21.54 7.04
CA ALA A 385 27.96 22.27 5.81
C ALA A 385 28.00 21.31 4.60
N LEU A 386 26.95 20.50 4.46
CA LEU A 386 26.88 19.49 3.39
C LEU A 386 26.47 20.11 2.06
N ASN A 387 27.32 19.96 1.04
CA ASN A 387 26.93 20.14 -0.35
C ASN A 387 26.71 18.78 -1.03
N LEU A 388 25.46 18.32 -1.04
CA LEU A 388 25.11 17.01 -1.61
C LEU A 388 25.13 17.00 -3.15
N ALA A 389 25.24 18.15 -3.82
CA ALA A 389 25.17 18.22 -5.29
C ALA A 389 26.40 17.60 -5.99
N THR A 390 27.54 17.58 -5.31
CA THR A 390 28.84 17.11 -5.86
C THR A 390 29.32 15.81 -5.24
N ALA A 391 28.60 15.26 -4.27
CA ALA A 391 29.01 14.05 -3.58
C ALA A 391 28.82 12.78 -4.44
N PRO A 392 29.64 11.73 -4.23
CA PRO A 392 29.47 10.44 -4.91
C PRO A 392 28.06 9.85 -4.72
N GLU A 393 27.50 9.27 -5.81
CA GLU A 393 26.11 8.77 -5.84
C GLU A 393 25.85 7.67 -4.78
N ASP A 394 26.85 6.83 -4.51
CA ASP A 394 26.77 5.76 -3.53
C ASP A 394 26.66 6.29 -2.09
N LEU A 395 27.48 7.28 -1.73
CA LEU A 395 27.42 7.91 -0.41
C LEU A 395 26.10 8.66 -0.21
N LEU A 396 25.66 9.42 -1.21
CA LEU A 396 24.35 10.09 -1.20
C LEU A 396 23.21 9.11 -0.98
N ARG A 397 23.27 7.97 -1.66
CA ARG A 397 22.23 6.96 -1.58
C ARG A 397 22.20 6.28 -0.21
N THR A 398 23.36 6.00 0.39
CA THR A 398 23.44 5.51 1.77
C THR A 398 22.77 6.50 2.73
N LEU A 399 23.10 7.79 2.64
CA LEU A 399 22.48 8.81 3.49
C LEU A 399 20.95 8.84 3.32
N PHE A 400 20.45 8.82 2.09
CA PHE A 400 19.00 8.84 1.82
C PHE A 400 18.27 7.57 2.28
N GLU A 401 18.94 6.43 2.33
CA GLU A 401 18.34 5.16 2.77
C GLU A 401 18.27 5.07 4.28
N VAL A 402 19.34 5.44 5.00
CA VAL A 402 19.34 5.46 6.48
C VAL A 402 18.33 6.49 7.01
N THR A 403 18.18 7.63 6.33
CA THR A 403 17.19 8.66 6.66
C THR A 403 15.78 8.38 6.09
N GLN A 404 15.59 7.24 5.41
CA GLN A 404 14.33 6.80 4.81
C GLN A 404 13.64 7.86 3.93
N LEU A 405 14.44 8.63 3.17
CA LEU A 405 13.97 9.75 2.37
C LEU A 405 12.83 9.33 1.43
N THR A 406 11.72 10.05 1.54
CA THR A 406 10.55 9.93 0.67
C THR A 406 10.23 11.28 0.05
N ILE A 407 10.08 11.30 -1.28
CA ILE A 407 9.78 12.52 -2.04
C ILE A 407 8.39 12.35 -2.65
N ARG A 408 7.43 13.17 -2.23
CA ARG A 408 6.05 13.15 -2.76
C ARG A 408 5.81 14.39 -3.59
N ILE A 409 5.53 14.18 -4.86
CA ILE A 409 5.25 15.26 -5.80
C ILE A 409 3.74 15.47 -5.88
N ASP A 410 3.29 16.72 -5.81
CA ASP A 410 1.88 17.08 -5.93
C ASP A 410 1.31 16.78 -7.35
N ALA A 411 0.00 17.03 -7.52
CA ALA A 411 -0.70 16.72 -8.78
C ALA A 411 -0.41 17.71 -9.91
N HIS A 412 -0.02 18.95 -9.57
CA HIS A 412 0.23 20.04 -10.51
C HIS A 412 1.72 20.18 -10.89
N GLY A 413 2.57 19.47 -10.17
CA GLY A 413 4.01 19.36 -10.31
C GLY A 413 4.81 20.57 -9.84
N ASP A 414 4.24 21.49 -9.08
CA ASP A 414 4.93 22.71 -8.62
C ASP A 414 5.43 22.63 -7.17
N ARG A 415 4.93 21.66 -6.38
CA ARG A 415 5.40 21.40 -5.02
C ARG A 415 5.80 19.94 -4.84
N ALA A 416 6.79 19.73 -3.98
CA ALA A 416 7.13 18.42 -3.47
C ALA A 416 7.23 18.45 -1.96
N THR A 417 6.68 17.43 -1.32
CA THR A 417 6.86 17.14 0.09
C THR A 417 8.08 16.22 0.23
N LEU A 418 9.10 16.69 0.94
CA LEU A 418 10.26 15.90 1.34
C LEU A 418 9.99 15.37 2.75
N GLU A 419 10.19 14.09 2.97
CA GLU A 419 9.92 13.39 4.22
C GLU A 419 11.15 12.55 4.56
N ILE A 420 11.71 12.74 5.76
CA ILE A 420 12.75 11.88 6.32
C ILE A 420 12.31 11.36 7.68
N THR A 421 12.76 10.15 7.99
CA THR A 421 12.60 9.54 9.32
C THR A 421 13.97 9.43 9.93
N LEU A 422 14.10 9.88 11.18
CA LEU A 422 15.29 9.74 12.01
C LEU A 422 14.96 8.79 13.17
N PRO A 423 15.18 7.48 13.00
CA PRO A 423 15.06 6.51 14.09
C PRO A 423 16.13 6.79 15.14
N GLU A 424 15.78 6.77 16.42
CA GLU A 424 16.72 7.03 17.52
C GLU A 424 17.90 6.05 17.51
N ASP A 425 17.64 4.79 17.17
CA ASP A 425 18.63 3.71 17.09
C ASP A 425 19.61 3.83 15.91
N GLN A 426 19.28 4.63 14.88
CA GLN A 426 20.06 4.78 13.65
C GLN A 426 20.78 6.13 13.52
N LEU A 427 20.66 7.02 14.51
CA LEU A 427 21.33 8.32 14.51
C LEU A 427 22.86 8.23 14.30
N PRO A 428 23.60 7.28 14.92
CA PRO A 428 25.03 7.12 14.64
C PRO A 428 25.34 6.75 13.18
N GLU A 429 24.47 5.96 12.54
CA GLU A 429 24.63 5.60 11.13
C GLU A 429 24.37 6.80 10.21
N VAL A 430 23.39 7.64 10.55
CA VAL A 430 23.10 8.90 9.84
C VAL A 430 24.29 9.85 9.93
N SER A 431 24.82 10.07 11.14
CA SER A 431 26.00 10.90 11.38
C SER A 431 27.20 10.39 10.59
N GLY A 432 27.52 9.10 10.70
CA GLY A 432 28.64 8.51 9.97
C GLY A 432 28.48 8.56 8.45
N ALA A 433 27.25 8.45 7.92
CA ALA A 433 27.01 8.62 6.49
C ALA A 433 27.27 10.06 6.01
N ALA A 434 26.86 11.04 6.80
CA ALA A 434 27.05 12.46 6.50
C ALA A 434 28.53 12.90 6.65
N GLU A 435 29.22 12.39 7.66
CA GLU A 435 30.66 12.63 7.88
C GLU A 435 31.49 12.06 6.73
N ARG A 436 31.22 10.83 6.29
CA ARG A 436 31.91 10.24 5.12
C ARG A 436 31.76 11.07 3.85
N ILE A 437 30.57 11.64 3.61
CA ILE A 437 30.37 12.57 2.48
C ILE A 437 31.27 13.79 2.62
N THR A 438 31.35 14.35 3.83
CA THR A 438 32.15 15.54 4.12
C THR A 438 33.66 15.27 3.98
N GLU A 439 34.14 14.15 4.55
CA GLU A 439 35.52 13.70 4.44
C GLU A 439 35.95 13.47 2.99
N GLU A 440 35.12 12.76 2.21
CA GLU A 440 35.38 12.50 0.80
C GLU A 440 35.44 13.82 0.00
N MET A 441 34.51 14.74 0.24
CA MET A 441 34.49 16.05 -0.42
C MET A 441 35.73 16.91 -0.06
N LEU A 442 36.21 16.85 1.18
CA LEU A 442 37.42 17.53 1.61
C LEU A 442 38.68 16.92 0.98
N SER A 443 38.71 15.58 0.83
CA SER A 443 39.84 14.85 0.25
C SER A 443 40.04 15.12 -1.26
N GLN A 444 38.96 15.45 -1.98
CA GLN A 444 39.00 15.66 -3.43
C GLN A 444 39.50 17.06 -3.86
N GLY A 445 39.74 17.98 -2.93
CA GLY A 445 40.37 19.28 -3.20
C GLY A 445 39.49 20.27 -4.00
N THR A 446 39.51 21.53 -3.59
CA THR A 446 38.81 22.64 -4.26
C THR A 446 39.26 22.78 -5.72
N PRO A 447 38.39 22.77 -6.74
CA PRO A 447 38.74 23.34 -8.04
C PRO A 447 38.93 24.84 -7.82
N SER A 448 40.14 25.33 -8.07
CA SER A 448 40.46 26.75 -8.00
C SER A 448 39.54 27.57 -8.91
N GLY A 449 38.99 28.65 -8.37
CA GLY A 449 38.44 29.75 -9.16
C GLY A 449 36.91 29.82 -9.25
N ARG A 450 36.24 30.01 -8.10
CA ARG A 450 35.23 31.06 -7.88
C ARG A 450 34.99 31.17 -6.37
N PRO A 451 35.04 32.37 -5.77
CA PRO A 451 34.72 32.51 -4.35
C PRO A 451 33.32 31.96 -4.12
N CYS A 452 33.13 31.28 -2.98
CA CYS A 452 31.83 30.93 -2.46
C CYS A 452 30.95 32.19 -2.45
N GLU A 453 30.12 32.35 -3.49
CA GLU A 453 28.99 33.25 -3.41
C GLU A 453 28.04 32.61 -2.40
N VAL A 454 28.11 33.12 -1.16
CA VAL A 454 26.97 33.09 -0.26
C VAL A 454 25.81 33.68 -1.04
N ALA A 455 24.86 32.83 -1.43
CA ALA A 455 23.60 33.29 -2.00
C ALA A 455 22.88 34.07 -0.90
N VAL A 456 23.15 35.37 -0.84
CA VAL A 456 22.40 36.34 -0.08
C VAL A 456 20.95 36.22 -0.53
N ARG A 457 20.08 35.97 0.45
CA ARG A 457 18.62 35.90 0.33
C ARG A 457 18.07 36.92 -0.66
N ALA A 458 17.19 36.47 -1.56
CA ALA A 458 16.08 37.32 -1.97
C ALA A 458 15.08 37.38 -0.78
N PRO A 459 14.80 38.54 -0.20
CA PRO A 459 13.83 38.65 0.88
C PRO A 459 12.43 38.51 0.28
N GLY A 460 11.70 37.44 0.60
CA GLY A 460 10.28 37.38 0.27
C GLY A 460 9.61 36.02 0.09
N GLU A 461 10.31 34.88 0.09
CA GLU A 461 9.61 33.59 0.04
C GLU A 461 9.25 33.08 1.43
N ILE A 462 7.94 33.01 1.69
CA ILE A 462 7.32 32.43 2.88
C ILE A 462 7.85 30.99 3.04
N PRO A 463 8.42 30.59 4.20
CA PRO A 463 8.90 29.23 4.40
C PRO A 463 7.78 28.20 4.19
N ALA A 464 8.15 27.11 3.52
CA ALA A 464 7.37 25.90 3.41
C ALA A 464 6.89 25.41 4.79
N ALA A 465 5.59 25.17 4.97
CA ALA A 465 5.07 24.59 6.20
C ALA A 465 5.66 23.19 6.42
N ILE A 466 6.23 22.96 7.61
CA ILE A 466 6.59 21.63 8.10
C ILE A 466 5.36 21.00 8.75
N THR A 467 5.27 19.67 8.75
CA THR A 467 4.37 18.94 9.65
C THR A 467 5.18 17.82 10.30
N PRO A 468 5.79 18.06 11.47
CA PRO A 468 6.56 17.02 12.13
C PRO A 468 5.57 16.07 12.82
N ILE A 469 5.77 14.77 12.69
CA ILE A 469 4.90 13.75 13.28
C ILE A 469 5.74 12.92 14.22
N ALA A 470 5.38 12.89 15.50
CA ALA A 470 5.98 11.98 16.47
C ALA A 470 5.66 10.52 16.07
N LEU A 471 6.69 9.69 15.92
CA LEU A 471 6.54 8.25 15.80
C LEU A 471 6.95 7.62 17.13
N SER A 472 6.43 6.45 17.44
CA SER A 472 6.74 5.72 18.68
C SER A 472 8.23 5.41 18.89
N ASP A 473 9.05 5.51 17.83
CA ASP A 473 10.45 5.07 17.80
C ASP A 473 11.38 6.03 16.99
N GLY A 474 11.03 7.32 16.85
CA GLY A 474 11.90 8.31 16.16
C GLY A 474 11.19 9.59 15.68
N LEU A 475 11.98 10.51 15.08
CA LEU A 475 11.51 11.81 14.59
C LEU A 475 11.22 11.79 13.08
N LEU A 476 9.99 12.11 12.66
CA LEU A 476 9.65 12.38 11.26
C LEU A 476 9.74 13.88 10.97
N ILE A 477 10.58 14.27 10.00
CA ILE A 477 10.67 15.65 9.52
C ILE A 477 10.09 15.70 8.10
N GLN A 478 9.03 16.48 7.91
CA GLN A 478 8.35 16.66 6.63
C GLN A 478 8.34 18.12 6.21
N VAL A 479 8.76 18.45 4.99
CA VAL A 479 8.84 19.83 4.46
C VAL A 479 8.22 19.94 3.07
N ASP A 480 7.35 20.93 2.87
CA ASP A 480 6.70 21.21 1.58
C ASP A 480 7.48 22.21 0.71
N VAL A 481 8.50 21.76 -0.01
CA VAL A 481 9.30 22.62 -0.87
C VAL A 481 8.60 22.94 -2.20
N ARG A 482 8.75 24.19 -2.66
CA ARG A 482 8.41 24.57 -4.04
C ARG A 482 9.54 24.15 -4.96
N LEU A 483 9.24 23.36 -5.98
CA LEU A 483 10.23 22.97 -6.98
C LEU A 483 10.19 23.99 -8.12
N VAL A 484 11.32 24.64 -8.39
CA VAL A 484 11.45 25.53 -9.56
C VAL A 484 11.47 24.66 -10.81
N MET A 485 10.29 24.48 -11.41
CA MET A 485 10.14 23.73 -12.65
C MET A 485 10.46 24.62 -13.85
N GLU A 486 11.44 24.22 -14.67
CA GLU A 486 11.48 24.63 -16.07
C GLU A 486 10.34 23.92 -16.83
N ARG A 487 9.14 24.53 -16.82
CA ARG A 487 8.08 24.09 -17.74
C ARG A 487 8.46 24.55 -19.14
N ARG A 488 8.60 23.62 -20.10
CA ARG A 488 8.48 24.01 -21.51
C ARG A 488 7.10 24.63 -21.68
N PRO A 489 6.97 25.82 -22.30
CA PRO A 489 5.66 26.38 -22.61
C PRO A 489 4.86 25.33 -23.38
N ARG A 490 3.60 25.12 -22.97
CA ARG A 490 2.66 24.29 -23.73
C ARG A 490 2.70 24.81 -25.16
N ARG A 491 3.17 24.01 -26.12
CA ARG A 491 2.94 24.30 -27.54
C ARG A 491 1.43 24.44 -27.67
N SER A 492 0.96 25.66 -27.88
CA SER A 492 -0.41 25.92 -28.25
C SER A 492 -0.72 25.04 -29.45
N ALA A 493 -1.79 24.26 -29.33
CA ALA A 493 -2.31 23.52 -30.46
C ALA A 493 -2.70 24.55 -31.54
N ARG A 494 -2.03 24.49 -32.69
CA ARG A 494 -2.58 24.97 -33.96
C ARG A 494 -3.29 23.81 -34.62
#